data_AF-A0A536TUD2-F1
#
_entry.id   AF-A0A536TUD2-F1
#
_cell.length_a   1.000
_cell.length_b   1.000
_cell.length_c   1.000
_cell.angle_alpha   90.00
_cell.angle_beta   90.00
_cell.angle_gamma   90.00
#
_symmetry.space_group_name_H-M   'P 1'
#
loop_
_entity.id
_entity.type
_entity.pdbx_description
1 polymer ?
#
loop_
_entity_poly.entity_id
_entity_poly.type
_entity_poly.pdbx_seq_one_letter_code
_entity_poly.pdbx_strand_id
1 'polypeptide(L)'
;MILDSKEVLGGTNGMITGLVASQKYCSANAKTCQAIIAALTEAHQWVNEDKDRAAKFFFDNGKTGETLAELQKQIKSAEVKFTIKPEGVQPFADFMYSVSKLVKNKLSYNDLVFDNLK
;
A
#
# COMPACT_ATOMS: atom_id res chain seq x y z
N MET A 1 -1.44 3.29 28.18
CA MET A 1 -1.82 2.24 27.21
C MET A 1 -1.09 2.59 25.92
N ILE A 2 -0.19 1.73 25.45
CA ILE A 2 0.51 1.94 24.18
C ILE A 2 -0.42 1.41 23.10
N LEU A 3 -0.89 2.27 22.18
CA LEU A 3 -1.69 1.86 21.04
C LEU A 3 -0.75 1.29 19.97
N ASP A 4 -0.99 0.05 19.56
CA ASP A 4 -0.30 -0.54 18.41
C ASP A 4 -0.98 -0.06 17.12
N SER A 5 -0.20 0.33 16.10
CA SER A 5 -0.76 0.80 14.83
C SER A 5 -1.59 -0.27 14.13
N LYS A 6 -1.32 -1.55 14.35
CA LYS A 6 -2.09 -2.70 13.83
C LYS A 6 -3.52 -2.71 14.34
N GLU A 7 -3.71 -2.37 15.62
CA GLU A 7 -5.03 -2.28 16.25
C GLU A 7 -5.83 -1.11 15.66
N VAL A 8 -5.16 0.01 15.38
CA VAL A 8 -5.77 1.20 14.77
C VAL A 8 -6.15 0.96 13.30
N LEU A 9 -5.34 0.21 12.55
CA LEU A 9 -5.52 -0.05 11.12
C LEU A 9 -6.38 -1.29 10.83
N GLY A 10 -6.90 -1.97 11.85
CA GLY A 10 -7.86 -3.05 11.72
C GLY A 10 -7.28 -4.41 11.29
N GLY A 11 -6.01 -4.70 11.61
CA GLY A 11 -5.44 -6.03 11.32
C GLY A 11 -3.92 -6.13 11.40
N THR A 12 -3.36 -7.18 10.79
CA THR A 12 -1.94 -7.58 10.85
C THR A 12 -0.94 -6.58 10.27
N ASN A 13 -1.41 -5.54 9.57
CA ASN A 13 -0.55 -4.65 8.80
C ASN A 13 -0.33 -3.34 9.56
N GLY A 14 0.91 -3.05 9.93
CA GLY A 14 1.25 -1.88 10.74
C GLY A 14 1.29 -0.55 9.97
N MET A 15 1.41 -0.58 8.64
CA MET A 15 1.48 0.61 7.77
C MET A 15 0.88 0.34 6.39
N ILE A 16 0.23 1.34 5.83
CA ILE A 16 -0.32 1.32 4.47
C ILE A 16 0.51 2.31 3.64
N THR A 17 1.18 1.82 2.59
CA THR A 17 1.86 2.66 1.60
C THR A 17 1.17 2.46 0.27
N GLY A 18 0.79 3.56 -0.38
CA GLY A 18 0.09 3.53 -1.66
C GLY A 18 0.59 4.61 -2.61
N LEU A 19 0.45 4.37 -3.91
CA LEU A 19 0.60 5.40 -4.92
C LEU A 19 -0.66 6.26 -4.95
N VAL A 20 -0.48 7.57 -4.97
CA VAL A 20 -1.58 8.54 -5.01
C VAL A 20 -1.49 9.39 -6.27
N ALA A 21 -2.65 9.70 -6.85
CA ALA A 21 -2.78 10.61 -7.96
C ALA A 21 -4.05 11.45 -7.80
N SER A 22 -4.07 12.66 -8.38
CA SER A 22 -5.28 13.47 -8.36
C SER A 22 -6.35 12.88 -9.28
N GLN A 23 -7.61 12.92 -8.87
CA GLN A 23 -8.73 12.49 -9.70
C GLN A 23 -8.76 13.24 -11.04
N LYS A 24 -8.56 14.57 -11.01
CA LYS A 24 -8.48 15.41 -12.22
C LYS A 24 -7.46 14.89 -13.23
N TYR A 25 -6.26 14.49 -12.77
CA TYR A 25 -5.22 13.97 -13.64
C TYR A 25 -5.64 12.64 -14.28
N CYS A 26 -6.14 11.69 -13.50
CA CYS A 26 -6.53 10.39 -14.04
C CYS A 26 -7.79 10.44 -14.91
N SER A 27 -8.72 11.36 -14.64
CA SER A 27 -9.84 11.62 -15.54
C SER A 27 -9.38 12.20 -16.88
N ALA A 28 -8.38 13.10 -16.88
CA ALA A 28 -7.82 13.66 -18.10
C ALA A 28 -6.87 12.71 -18.86
N ASN A 29 -6.25 11.76 -18.16
CA ASN A 29 -5.22 10.87 -18.70
C ASN A 29 -5.53 9.39 -18.39
N ALA A 30 -6.75 8.95 -18.71
CA ALA A 30 -7.24 7.63 -18.34
C ALA A 30 -6.32 6.47 -18.78
N LYS A 31 -5.82 6.52 -20.01
CA LYS A 31 -4.89 5.50 -20.54
C LYS A 31 -3.60 5.42 -19.73
N THR A 32 -3.04 6.56 -19.34
CA THR A 32 -1.81 6.63 -18.54
C THR A 32 -2.03 6.05 -17.16
N CYS A 33 -3.12 6.44 -16.47
CA CYS A 33 -3.40 5.88 -15.15
C CYS A 33 -3.70 4.38 -15.20
N GLN A 34 -4.40 3.90 -16.23
CA GLN A 34 -4.62 2.46 -16.44
C GLN A 34 -3.30 1.71 -16.67
N ALA A 35 -2.39 2.25 -17.47
CA ALA A 35 -1.08 1.64 -17.70
C ALA A 35 -0.24 1.55 -16.41
N ILE A 36 -0.26 2.59 -15.57
CA ILE A 36 0.43 2.59 -14.27
C ILE A 36 -0.16 1.53 -13.34
N ILE A 37 -1.49 1.40 -13.28
CA ILE A 37 -2.16 0.39 -12.45
C ILE A 37 -1.86 -1.03 -12.94
N ALA A 38 -1.84 -1.24 -14.25
CA ALA A 38 -1.45 -2.53 -14.84
C ALA A 38 0.00 -2.88 -14.49
N ALA A 39 0.93 -1.94 -14.67
CA ALA A 39 2.34 -2.13 -14.33
C ALA A 39 2.56 -2.40 -12.84
N LEU A 40 1.82 -1.71 -11.96
CA LEU A 40 1.87 -1.97 -10.52
C LEU A 40 1.34 -3.36 -10.17
N THR A 41 0.27 -3.80 -10.84
CA THR A 41 -0.29 -5.15 -10.66
C THR A 41 0.71 -6.23 -11.06
N GLU A 42 1.35 -6.05 -12.22
CA GLU A 42 2.40 -6.95 -12.71
C GLU A 42 3.59 -6.99 -11.74
N ALA A 43 4.05 -5.83 -11.25
CA ALA A 43 5.13 -5.76 -10.28
C ALA A 43 4.78 -6.49 -8.97
N HIS A 44 3.56 -6.32 -8.44
CA HIS A 44 3.13 -7.05 -7.25
C HIS A 44 3.05 -8.56 -7.48
N GLN A 45 2.59 -9.01 -8.65
CA GLN A 45 2.59 -10.43 -9.01
C GLN A 45 4.01 -10.97 -9.06
N TRP A 46 4.91 -10.28 -9.75
CA TRP A 46 6.31 -10.65 -9.87
C TRP A 46 7.01 -10.78 -8.51
N VAL A 47 6.71 -9.87 -7.56
CA VAL A 47 7.23 -9.96 -6.18
C VAL A 47 6.62 -11.15 -5.43
N ASN A 48 5.33 -11.41 -5.61
CA ASN A 48 4.63 -12.46 -4.87
C ASN A 48 4.99 -13.87 -5.33
N GLU A 49 5.27 -14.06 -6.63
CA GLU A 49 5.72 -15.32 -7.23
C GLU A 49 7.03 -15.81 -6.64
N ASP A 50 8.00 -14.91 -6.44
CA ASP A 50 9.30 -15.23 -5.88
C ASP A 50 9.82 -14.07 -5.03
N LYS A 51 9.59 -14.21 -3.73
CA LYS A 51 10.00 -13.24 -2.72
C LYS A 51 11.52 -13.20 -2.53
N ASP A 52 12.23 -14.31 -2.74
CA ASP A 52 13.68 -14.34 -2.62
C ASP A 52 14.34 -13.61 -3.79
N ARG A 53 13.84 -13.84 -5.01
CA ARG A 53 14.23 -13.07 -6.19
C ARG A 53 13.95 -11.59 -6.01
N ALA A 54 12.80 -11.23 -5.45
CA ALA A 54 12.46 -9.83 -5.21
C ALA A 54 13.38 -9.17 -4.16
N ALA A 55 13.67 -9.86 -3.05
CA ALA A 55 14.63 -9.39 -2.06
C ALA A 55 16.02 -9.20 -2.67
N LYS A 56 16.48 -10.15 -3.49
CA LYS A 56 17.76 -10.04 -4.19
C LYS A 56 17.79 -8.88 -5.18
N PHE A 57 16.74 -8.69 -5.96
CA PHE A 57 16.62 -7.55 -6.87
C PHE A 57 16.72 -6.22 -6.12
N PHE A 58 16.03 -6.09 -4.99
CA PHE A 58 16.10 -4.90 -4.15
C PHE A 58 17.47 -4.73 -3.47
N PHE A 59 18.14 -5.81 -3.09
CA PHE A 59 19.50 -5.74 -2.54
C PHE A 59 20.51 -5.25 -3.59
N ASP A 60 20.42 -5.75 -4.83
CA ASP A 60 21.38 -5.42 -5.89
C ASP A 60 21.17 -4.00 -6.45
N ASN A 61 19.93 -3.50 -6.47
CA ASN A 61 19.56 -2.24 -7.13
C ASN A 61 19.08 -1.15 -6.17
N GLY A 62 18.60 -1.54 -4.98
CA GLY A 62 18.14 -0.65 -3.94
C GLY A 62 19.31 -0.11 -3.14
N LYS A 63 19.19 1.15 -2.70
CA LYS A 63 20.17 1.76 -1.79
C LYS A 63 19.79 1.40 -0.35
N THR A 64 20.11 0.17 0.06
CA THR A 64 19.86 -0.31 1.43
C THR A 64 21.16 -0.59 2.17
N GLY A 65 21.13 -0.39 3.50
CA GLY A 65 22.20 -0.80 4.41
C GLY A 65 21.97 -2.19 5.01
N GLU A 66 20.85 -2.84 4.69
CA GLU A 66 20.48 -4.15 5.21
C GLU A 66 21.16 -5.27 4.43
N THR A 67 21.37 -6.40 5.09
CA THR A 67 21.84 -7.62 4.46
C THR A 67 20.74 -8.29 3.64
N LEU A 68 21.13 -9.07 2.63
CA LEU A 68 20.17 -9.85 1.84
C LEU A 68 19.31 -10.79 2.72
N ALA A 69 19.89 -11.37 3.77
CA ALA A 69 19.16 -12.26 4.67
C ALA A 69 18.07 -11.52 5.48
N GLU A 70 18.34 -10.28 5.90
CA GLU A 70 17.35 -9.43 6.58
C GLU A 70 16.19 -9.09 5.63
N LEU A 71 16.49 -8.71 4.39
CA LEU A 71 15.48 -8.41 3.37
C LEU A 71 14.61 -9.64 3.06
N GLN A 72 15.23 -10.81 2.89
CA GLN A 72 14.52 -12.08 2.66
C GLN A 72 13.60 -12.42 3.83
N LYS A 73 14.05 -12.20 5.08
CA LYS A 73 13.23 -12.40 6.27
C LYS A 73 12.03 -11.45 6.30
N GLN A 74 12.26 -10.16 6.02
CA GLN A 74 11.21 -9.15 6.03
C GLN A 74 10.16 -9.37 4.95
N ILE A 75 10.58 -9.59 3.70
CA ILE A 75 9.65 -9.73 2.57
C ILE A 75 8.76 -10.99 2.68
N LYS A 76 9.22 -12.01 3.44
CA LYS A 76 8.48 -13.24 3.76
C LYS A 76 7.62 -13.12 5.01
N SER A 77 7.75 -12.04 5.78
CA SER A 77 6.92 -11.79 6.95
C SER A 77 5.44 -11.70 6.54
N ALA A 78 4.56 -12.30 7.34
CA ALA A 78 3.11 -12.18 7.14
C ALA A 78 2.59 -10.73 7.28
N GLU A 79 3.41 -9.85 7.87
CA GLU A 79 3.11 -8.42 8.02
C GLU A 79 3.37 -7.61 6.74
N VAL A 80 4.05 -8.19 5.76
CA VAL A 80 4.37 -7.53 4.48
C VAL A 80 3.53 -8.14 3.37
N LYS A 81 2.64 -7.32 2.80
CA LYS A 81 1.78 -7.71 1.68
C LYS A 81 1.95 -6.74 0.52
N PHE A 82 2.16 -7.28 -0.67
CA PHE A 82 2.18 -6.55 -1.93
C PHE A 82 0.86 -6.79 -2.64
N THR A 83 -0.03 -5.79 -2.64
CA THR A 83 -1.40 -5.91 -3.15
C THR A 83 -1.86 -4.63 -3.82
N ILE A 84 -2.67 -4.78 -4.88
CA ILE A 84 -3.33 -3.65 -5.56
C ILE A 84 -4.56 -3.15 -4.80
N LYS A 85 -5.15 -3.99 -3.95
CA LYS A 85 -6.27 -3.63 -3.07
C LYS A 85 -5.71 -3.34 -1.68
N PRO A 86 -5.55 -2.07 -1.30
CA PRO A 86 -4.96 -1.72 -0.01
C PRO A 86 -5.88 -2.15 1.14
N GLU A 87 -5.33 -2.90 2.08
CA GLU A 87 -6.01 -3.30 3.32
C GLU A 87 -5.91 -2.15 4.35
N GLY A 88 -6.89 -2.02 5.25
CA GLY A 88 -6.83 -1.08 6.39
C GLY A 88 -7.14 0.40 6.07
N VAL A 89 -7.47 0.74 4.81
CA VAL A 89 -7.78 2.13 4.40
C VAL A 89 -9.00 2.69 5.14
N GLN A 90 -10.08 1.91 5.27
CA GLN A 90 -11.28 2.38 5.96
C GLN A 90 -11.07 2.54 7.48
N PRO A 91 -10.50 1.57 8.22
CA PRO A 91 -10.13 1.78 9.62
C PRO A 91 -9.25 3.01 9.84
N PHE A 92 -8.28 3.24 8.95
CA PHE A 92 -7.44 4.43 9.02
C PHE A 92 -8.24 5.73 8.82
N ALA A 93 -9.13 5.78 7.83
CA ALA A 93 -9.99 6.93 7.59
C ALA A 93 -10.92 7.21 8.78
N ASP A 94 -11.46 6.15 9.41
CA ASP A 94 -12.31 6.23 10.59
C ASP A 94 -11.53 6.76 11.80
N PHE A 95 -10.30 6.25 12.01
CA PHE A 95 -9.42 6.75 13.06
C PHE A 95 -9.10 8.24 12.85
N MET A 96 -8.70 8.62 11.63
CA MET A 96 -8.39 10.01 11.28
C MET A 96 -9.59 10.94 11.48
N TYR A 97 -10.81 10.49 11.14
CA TYR A 97 -12.04 11.24 11.42
C TYR A 97 -12.28 11.40 12.93
N SER A 98 -12.00 10.37 13.73
CA SER A 98 -12.24 10.41 15.19
C SER A 98 -11.29 11.34 15.94
N VAL A 99 -10.05 11.51 15.46
CA VAL A 99 -9.01 12.31 16.14
C VAL A 99 -8.78 13.69 15.49
N SER A 100 -9.24 13.91 14.27
CA SER A 100 -8.93 15.13 13.52
C SER A 100 -10.02 16.19 13.65
N LYS A 101 -9.61 17.43 13.95
CA LYS A 101 -10.47 18.62 13.82
C LYS A 101 -10.58 19.14 12.37
N LEU A 102 -9.83 18.55 11.43
CA LEU A 102 -9.71 19.01 10.04
C LEU A 102 -10.58 18.23 9.05
N VAL A 103 -10.96 17.00 9.38
CA VAL A 103 -11.78 16.16 8.50
C VAL A 103 -13.26 16.45 8.78
N LYS A 104 -13.89 17.20 7.86
CA LYS A 104 -15.29 17.65 8.05
C LYS A 104 -16.33 16.54 7.86
N ASN A 105 -16.02 15.54 7.03
CA ASN A 105 -16.94 14.46 6.67
C ASN A 105 -16.23 13.10 6.79
N LYS A 106 -16.97 12.08 7.22
CA LYS A 106 -16.49 10.70 7.19
C LYS A 106 -16.29 10.25 5.75
N LEU A 107 -15.07 9.83 5.41
CA LEU A 107 -14.73 9.31 4.07
C LEU A 107 -15.00 7.81 4.01
N SER A 108 -15.51 7.34 2.87
CA SER A 108 -15.65 5.92 2.59
C SER A 108 -14.48 5.41 1.73
N TYR A 109 -14.25 4.10 1.75
CA TYR A 109 -13.26 3.44 0.88
C TYR A 109 -13.44 3.86 -0.59
N ASN A 110 -14.68 3.95 -1.06
CA ASN A 110 -15.00 4.32 -2.44
C ASN A 110 -14.65 5.77 -2.81
N ASP A 111 -14.49 6.65 -1.83
CA ASP A 111 -14.04 8.04 -2.03
C ASP A 111 -12.51 8.13 -2.10
N LEU A 112 -11.81 7.10 -1.62
CA LEU A 112 -10.36 7.06 -1.47
C LEU A 112 -9.65 6.25 -2.56
N VAL A 113 -10.38 5.42 -3.30
CA VAL A 113 -9.83 4.58 -4.37
C VAL A 113 -10.47 4.89 -5.72
N PHE A 114 -9.68 4.75 -6.79
CA PHE A 114 -10.18 4.91 -8.16
C PHE A 114 -11.21 3.83 -8.50
N ASP A 115 -12.18 4.16 -9.37
CA ASP A 115 -13.30 3.26 -9.70
C ASP A 115 -12.86 1.89 -10.21
N ASN A 116 -11.76 1.83 -10.95
CA ASN A 116 -11.20 0.58 -11.46
C ASN A 116 -10.45 -0.26 -10.41
N LEU A 117 -10.32 0.25 -9.18
CA LEU A 117 -9.69 -0.43 -8.04
C LEU A 117 -10.69 -0.77 -6.91
N LYS A 118 -11.96 -0.38 -7.07
CA LYS A 118 -13.04 -0.73 -6.14
C LYS A 118 -13.20 -2.26 -6.03
#